data_AF-A0A3S5Y8I9-F1
#
_entry.id   AF-A0A3S5Y8I9-F1
#
_cell.length_a   1.000
_cell.length_b   1.000
_cell.length_c   1.000
_cell.angle_alpha   90.00
_cell.angle_beta   90.00
_cell.angle_gamma   90.00
#
_symmetry.space_group_name_H-M   'P 1'
#
loop_
_entity.id
_entity.type
_entity.pdbx_description
1 polymer ?
#
loop_
_entity_poly.entity_id
_entity_poly.type
_entity_poly.pdbx_seq_one_letter_code
_entity_poly.pdbx_strand_id
1 'polypeptide(L)'
;MAVALVLSLSAFDHGDDEPAAPPGAAPVGNPYEDARRAGAQALLDEWAAAVRTGDTDSLPALFDPNAEPGFLESEIRRANNAAGVPFGEFAYDIGVEPETPVASATADELGASDVWAPTVYLRYSIAGADAQSTRKPVALLLARHGDEWKLVSDSGVPGSDRETWRGPWDFGPVTVRRVDGEEGRPSFVLGPTTQAPMIDLLASEVGDAVGHVTDVWGEDWSRRAVVMVAGSQEEFSSLVGSDHSGADIAAVAVSDAVDRRSRTASGQRIVFSPESAGRLTDLTRVSVLRHELTHIAARPVTEDGSPMWMLEGYADYVGYRGVEAQFGQLAPTLAADVAKSGPPSRLPVDGDFRGGGDTARLAYESSWSLATFIASQYGEGQLGALYRELARGPVADAELDRRIRSVLGVGTDELVHSWGVWVKEQLS
;
A
#
# COMPACT_ATOMS: atom_id res chain seq x y z
N MET A 1 -22.10 17.06 -1.00
CA MET A 1 -20.98 16.47 -0.25
C MET A 1 -20.39 15.44 -1.19
N ALA A 2 -19.12 15.56 -1.59
CA ALA A 2 -18.51 14.60 -2.48
C ALA A 2 -18.22 13.33 -1.67
N VAL A 3 -18.88 12.22 -1.99
CA VAL A 3 -18.45 10.89 -1.53
C VAL A 3 -17.11 10.65 -2.19
N ALA A 4 -16.03 10.78 -1.42
CA ALA A 4 -14.69 10.47 -1.90
C ALA A 4 -14.64 8.97 -2.12
N LEU A 5 -14.46 8.55 -3.38
CA LEU A 5 -14.17 7.17 -3.69
C LEU A 5 -12.81 6.85 -3.11
N VAL A 6 -12.79 5.89 -2.19
CA VAL A 6 -11.60 5.13 -1.84
C VAL A 6 -11.58 3.92 -2.76
N LEU A 7 -10.45 3.62 -3.39
CA LEU A 7 -10.23 2.38 -4.11
C LEU A 7 -9.05 1.70 -3.42
N SER A 8 -9.34 0.70 -2.61
CA SER A 8 -8.35 -0.01 -1.81
C SER A 8 -8.40 -1.49 -2.15
N LEU A 9 -7.58 -1.93 -3.11
CA LEU A 9 -7.03 -3.29 -3.17
C LEU A 9 -6.06 -3.37 -4.35
N SER A 10 -4.77 -3.22 -4.06
CA SER A 10 -3.71 -3.66 -4.96
C SER A 10 -3.61 -5.18 -4.85
N ALA A 11 -3.88 -5.87 -5.95
CA ALA A 11 -3.39 -7.23 -6.15
C ALA A 11 -1.88 -7.12 -6.44
N PHE A 12 -1.06 -7.79 -5.66
CA PHE A 12 0.33 -8.06 -6.04
C PHE A 12 0.44 -9.51 -6.50
N ASP A 13 1.17 -9.68 -7.60
CA ASP A 13 1.54 -10.95 -8.21
C ASP A 13 2.11 -11.91 -7.14
N HIS A 14 1.46 -13.07 -6.98
CA HIS A 14 1.92 -14.13 -6.10
C HIS A 14 2.87 -15.04 -6.88
N GLY A 15 4.12 -15.11 -6.44
CA GLY A 15 4.94 -16.29 -6.67
C GLY A 15 4.38 -17.44 -5.83
N ASP A 16 3.87 -18.47 -6.48
CA ASP A 16 3.34 -19.67 -5.85
C ASP A 16 4.39 -20.35 -4.94
N ASP A 17 3.94 -20.73 -3.73
CA ASP A 17 4.69 -21.52 -2.74
C ASP A 17 4.74 -22.99 -3.23
N GLU A 18 5.78 -23.37 -4.00
CA GLU A 18 6.01 -24.78 -4.39
C GLU A 18 6.36 -25.64 -3.16
N PRO A 19 5.87 -26.89 -3.06
CA PRO A 19 6.23 -27.77 -1.96
C PRO A 19 7.71 -28.12 -1.98
N ALA A 20 8.37 -27.97 -0.82
CA ALA A 20 9.79 -28.23 -0.63
C ALA A 20 10.21 -29.62 -1.16
N ALA A 21 11.03 -29.61 -2.22
CA ALA A 21 11.77 -30.78 -2.67
C ALA A 21 12.73 -31.27 -1.57
N PRO A 22 13.02 -32.58 -1.49
CA PRO A 22 13.98 -33.11 -0.50
C PRO A 22 15.35 -32.44 -0.67
N PRO A 23 16.15 -32.29 0.41
CA PRO A 23 17.40 -31.55 0.36
C PRO A 23 18.40 -32.23 -0.58
N GLY A 24 18.42 -31.76 -1.82
CA GLY A 24 19.52 -32.00 -2.74
C GLY A 24 20.78 -31.35 -2.18
N ALA A 25 21.93 -31.97 -2.40
CA ALA A 25 23.21 -31.43 -1.98
C ALA A 25 23.34 -29.95 -2.38
N ALA A 26 23.71 -29.09 -1.43
CA ALA A 26 23.95 -27.68 -1.70
C ALA A 26 24.90 -27.55 -2.90
N PRO A 27 24.57 -26.75 -3.93
CA PRO A 27 25.50 -26.50 -5.01
C PRO A 27 26.79 -25.97 -4.42
N VAL A 28 27.93 -26.50 -4.84
CA VAL A 28 29.22 -25.88 -4.55
C VAL A 28 29.20 -24.51 -5.25
N GLY A 29 29.11 -23.42 -4.47
CA GLY A 29 29.06 -22.06 -4.99
C GLY A 29 30.21 -21.79 -5.94
N ASN A 30 29.95 -21.05 -7.03
CA ASN A 30 30.99 -20.63 -7.96
C ASN A 30 31.78 -19.50 -7.28
N PRO A 31 33.07 -19.70 -6.93
CA PRO A 31 33.83 -18.68 -6.20
C PRO A 31 33.94 -17.35 -6.95
N TYR A 32 33.85 -17.37 -8.28
CA TYR A 32 33.81 -16.15 -9.09
C TYR A 32 32.52 -15.37 -8.85
N GLU A 33 31.36 -16.03 -8.93
CA GLU A 33 30.05 -15.40 -8.69
C GLU A 33 29.91 -14.92 -7.25
N ASP A 34 30.43 -15.69 -6.29
CA ASP A 34 30.42 -15.31 -4.88
C ASP A 34 31.25 -14.03 -4.65
N ALA A 35 32.44 -13.93 -5.26
CA ALA A 35 33.29 -12.74 -5.18
C ALA A 35 32.68 -11.55 -5.95
N ARG A 36 32.07 -11.79 -7.11
CA ARG A 36 31.35 -10.80 -7.92
C ARG A 36 30.21 -10.16 -7.12
N ARG A 37 29.36 -11.00 -6.51
CA ARG A 37 28.25 -10.60 -5.64
C ARG A 37 28.72 -9.87 -4.40
N ALA A 38 29.76 -10.37 -3.73
CA ALA A 38 30.28 -9.73 -2.52
C ALA A 38 30.84 -8.32 -2.79
N GLY A 39 31.57 -8.15 -3.90
CA GLY A 39 32.11 -6.84 -4.29
C GLY A 39 31.01 -5.83 -4.63
N ALA A 40 29.98 -6.25 -5.37
CA ALA A 40 28.85 -5.39 -5.67
C ALA A 40 28.02 -5.06 -4.42
N GLN A 41 27.81 -6.02 -3.53
CA GLN A 41 27.08 -5.79 -2.28
C GLN A 41 27.80 -4.76 -1.40
N ALA A 42 29.13 -4.77 -1.34
CA ALA A 42 29.89 -3.76 -0.60
C ALA A 42 29.64 -2.34 -1.16
N LEU A 43 29.64 -2.16 -2.49
CA LEU A 43 29.26 -0.89 -3.13
C LEU A 43 27.84 -0.46 -2.73
N LEU A 44 26.88 -1.40 -2.77
CA LEU A 44 25.49 -1.13 -2.43
C LEU A 44 25.30 -0.75 -0.96
N ASP A 45 26.08 -1.35 -0.05
CA ASP A 45 26.07 -1.03 1.38
C ASP A 45 26.62 0.38 1.63
N GLU A 46 27.69 0.78 0.94
CA GLU A 46 28.24 2.14 1.00
C GLU A 46 27.25 3.17 0.43
N TRP A 47 26.60 2.86 -0.69
CA TRP A 47 25.57 3.71 -1.29
C TRP A 47 24.36 3.89 -0.37
N ALA A 48 23.86 2.79 0.21
CA ALA A 48 22.77 2.83 1.18
C ALA A 48 23.12 3.68 2.41
N ALA A 49 24.34 3.54 2.94
CA ALA A 49 24.81 4.33 4.06
C ALA A 49 24.85 5.82 3.72
N ALA A 50 25.44 6.18 2.57
CA ALA A 50 25.54 7.57 2.13
C ALA A 50 24.16 8.23 1.97
N VAL A 51 23.21 7.54 1.32
CA VAL A 51 21.83 8.04 1.18
C VAL A 51 21.14 8.17 2.53
N ARG A 52 21.25 7.17 3.40
CA ARG A 52 20.61 7.16 4.72
C ARG A 52 21.12 8.27 5.62
N THR A 53 22.43 8.55 5.60
CA THR A 53 23.06 9.56 6.47
C THR A 53 23.10 10.96 5.84
N GLY A 54 22.71 11.10 4.58
CA GLY A 54 22.87 12.34 3.83
C GLY A 54 24.33 12.69 3.53
N ASP A 55 25.23 11.71 3.47
CA ASP A 55 26.64 11.93 3.16
C ASP A 55 26.83 12.08 1.65
N THR A 56 26.64 13.30 1.16
CA THR A 56 26.77 13.61 -0.27
C THR A 56 28.22 13.66 -0.74
N ASP A 57 29.18 13.76 0.17
CA ASP A 57 30.60 13.92 -0.18
C ASP A 57 31.24 12.57 -0.58
N SER A 58 30.73 11.45 -0.06
CA SER A 58 31.17 10.11 -0.45
C SER A 58 30.55 9.61 -1.75
N LEU A 59 29.35 10.08 -2.11
CA LEU A 59 28.62 9.61 -3.29
C LEU A 59 29.44 9.63 -4.60
N PRO A 60 30.17 10.70 -4.98
CA PRO A 60 30.89 10.73 -6.25
C PRO A 60 31.90 9.59 -6.43
N ALA A 61 32.47 9.07 -5.34
CA ALA A 61 33.44 7.97 -5.40
C ALA A 61 32.80 6.62 -5.77
N LEU A 62 31.49 6.48 -5.59
CA LEU A 62 30.73 5.26 -5.85
C LEU A 62 30.29 5.12 -7.32
N PHE A 63 30.38 6.20 -8.11
CA PHE A 63 29.84 6.26 -9.47
C PHE A 63 30.91 6.05 -10.52
N ASP A 64 30.50 5.48 -11.65
CA ASP A 64 31.34 5.36 -12.82
C ASP A 64 31.56 6.74 -13.45
N PRO A 65 32.76 7.09 -13.94
CA PRO A 65 32.99 8.34 -14.66
C PRO A 65 32.10 8.53 -15.90
N ASN A 66 31.60 7.43 -16.48
CA ASN A 66 30.67 7.38 -17.60
C ASN A 66 29.25 6.98 -17.17
N ALA A 67 28.90 7.14 -15.89
CA ALA A 67 27.54 6.92 -15.41
C ALA A 67 26.51 7.76 -16.18
N GLU A 68 25.25 7.31 -16.16
CA GLU A 68 24.14 7.98 -16.82
C GLU A 68 24.06 9.46 -16.40
N PRO A 69 23.98 10.40 -17.36
CA PRO A 69 23.95 11.82 -17.04
C PRO A 69 22.79 12.17 -16.09
N GLY A 70 23.10 12.81 -14.97
CA GLY A 70 22.11 13.22 -13.97
C GLY A 70 21.91 12.24 -12.82
N PHE A 71 22.46 11.01 -12.91
CA PHE A 71 22.25 9.97 -11.89
C PHE A 71 22.93 10.31 -10.55
N LEU A 72 24.18 10.78 -10.58
CA LEU A 72 24.86 11.26 -9.37
C LEU A 72 24.10 12.44 -8.75
N GLU A 73 23.65 13.39 -9.58
CA GLU A 73 22.92 14.55 -9.10
C GLU A 73 21.57 14.18 -8.49
N SER A 74 20.86 13.17 -9.03
CA SER A 74 19.63 12.66 -8.42
C SER A 74 19.89 11.99 -7.08
N GLU A 75 20.96 11.22 -6.95
CA GLU A 75 21.30 10.55 -5.68
C GLU A 75 21.79 11.54 -4.61
N ILE A 76 22.50 12.60 -4.99
CA ILE A 76 22.80 13.71 -4.07
C ILE A 76 21.52 14.38 -3.56
N ARG A 77 20.54 14.64 -4.45
CA ARG A 77 19.24 15.20 -4.02
C ARG A 77 18.49 14.23 -3.10
N ARG A 78 18.47 12.94 -3.46
CA ARG A 78 17.84 11.88 -2.68
C ARG A 78 18.43 11.79 -1.28
N ALA A 79 19.75 11.75 -1.14
CA ALA A 79 20.44 11.70 0.15
C ALA A 79 20.06 12.90 1.04
N ASN A 80 20.03 14.12 0.48
CA ASN A 80 19.60 15.30 1.21
C ASN A 80 18.13 15.22 1.66
N ASN A 81 17.23 14.75 0.80
CA ASN A 81 15.81 14.62 1.10
C ASN A 81 15.52 13.51 2.13
N ALA A 82 16.28 12.42 2.06
CA ALA A 82 16.13 11.22 2.88
C ALA A 82 16.69 11.40 4.32
N ALA A 83 17.66 12.31 4.51
CA ALA A 83 18.33 12.50 5.81
C ALA A 83 17.38 12.85 6.97
N GLY A 84 16.24 13.47 6.69
CA GLY A 84 15.22 13.80 7.70
C GLY A 84 14.23 12.68 8.02
N VAL A 85 14.28 11.56 7.29
CA VAL A 85 13.35 10.45 7.44
C VAL A 85 13.88 9.48 8.50
N PRO A 86 13.05 9.08 9.50
CA PRO A 86 13.50 8.24 10.60
C PRO A 86 13.58 6.76 10.19
N PHE A 87 14.53 6.42 9.31
CA PHE A 87 14.72 5.06 8.85
C PHE A 87 15.22 4.14 9.98
N GLY A 88 14.52 3.02 10.20
CA GLY A 88 15.02 1.89 11.00
C GLY A 88 16.07 1.10 10.21
N GLU A 89 15.79 0.89 8.93
CA GLU A 89 16.68 0.32 7.93
C GLU A 89 16.58 1.12 6.63
N PHE A 90 17.70 1.20 5.92
CA PHE A 90 17.80 1.61 4.52
C PHE A 90 19.01 0.88 3.97
N ALA A 91 18.78 -0.14 3.15
CA ALA A 91 19.79 -1.07 2.66
C ALA A 91 19.37 -1.59 1.28
N TYR A 92 20.33 -2.07 0.50
CA TYR A 92 20.02 -2.79 -0.74
C TYR A 92 20.43 -4.26 -0.60
N ASP A 93 19.70 -5.17 -1.22
CA ASP A 93 20.11 -6.56 -1.36
C ASP A 93 20.02 -7.02 -2.80
N ILE A 94 20.99 -7.83 -3.19
CA ILE A 94 20.99 -8.50 -4.49
C ILE A 94 20.12 -9.75 -4.39
N GLY A 95 19.06 -9.81 -5.19
CA GLY A 95 18.17 -10.95 -5.32
C GLY A 95 18.87 -12.22 -5.82
N VAL A 96 18.16 -13.34 -5.73
CA VAL A 96 18.60 -14.66 -6.23
C VAL A 96 18.06 -14.94 -7.63
N GLU A 97 17.15 -14.10 -8.11
CA GLU A 97 16.54 -14.16 -9.42
C GLU A 97 17.59 -13.89 -10.51
N PRO A 98 17.39 -14.43 -11.73
CA PRO A 98 18.33 -14.24 -12.83
C PRO A 98 18.63 -12.75 -13.10
N GLU A 99 19.90 -12.49 -13.41
CA GLU A 99 20.34 -11.19 -13.93
C GLU A 99 19.73 -10.91 -15.30
N THR A 100 19.68 -9.64 -15.67
CA THR A 100 19.35 -9.26 -17.05
C THR A 100 20.62 -9.29 -17.88
N PRO A 101 20.66 -10.00 -19.02
CA PRO A 101 21.85 -10.01 -19.90
C PRO A 101 22.19 -8.59 -20.37
N VAL A 102 23.45 -8.19 -20.17
CA VAL A 102 23.97 -6.92 -20.67
C VAL A 102 24.77 -7.17 -21.95
N ALA A 103 24.60 -6.30 -22.95
CA ALA A 103 25.35 -6.41 -24.20
C ALA A 103 26.85 -6.21 -23.96
N SER A 104 27.70 -7.02 -24.59
CA SER A 104 29.16 -6.92 -24.42
C SER A 104 29.71 -5.55 -24.84
N ALA A 105 29.07 -4.90 -25.82
CA ALA A 105 29.43 -3.55 -26.24
C ALA A 105 29.33 -2.52 -25.10
N THR A 106 28.43 -2.72 -24.13
CA THR A 106 28.32 -1.84 -22.95
C THR A 106 29.58 -1.92 -22.08
N ALA A 107 30.20 -3.09 -21.94
CA ALA A 107 31.47 -3.22 -21.22
C ALA A 107 32.61 -2.50 -21.94
N ASP A 108 32.67 -2.60 -23.27
CA ASP A 108 33.68 -1.91 -24.08
C ASP A 108 33.52 -0.39 -24.01
N GLU A 109 32.28 0.13 -24.06
CA GLU A 109 31.96 1.56 -23.96
C GLU A 109 32.34 2.13 -22.59
N LEU A 110 32.08 1.38 -21.51
CA LEU A 110 32.45 1.78 -20.16
C LEU A 110 33.95 1.56 -19.88
N GLY A 111 34.66 0.79 -20.71
CA GLY A 111 36.03 0.34 -20.44
C GLY A 111 36.12 -0.57 -19.22
N ALA A 112 35.03 -1.25 -18.88
CA ALA A 112 34.89 -2.05 -17.67
C ALA A 112 35.37 -3.49 -17.89
N SER A 113 35.92 -4.10 -16.83
CA SER A 113 36.32 -5.52 -16.83
C SER A 113 35.14 -6.48 -16.68
N ASP A 114 34.04 -5.99 -16.11
CA ASP A 114 32.76 -6.71 -15.96
C ASP A 114 31.64 -5.67 -15.91
N VAL A 115 30.46 -6.03 -16.42
CA VAL A 115 29.24 -5.23 -16.33
C VAL A 115 28.11 -6.14 -15.89
N TRP A 116 27.33 -5.67 -14.94
CA TRP A 116 26.31 -6.48 -14.30
C TRP A 116 25.02 -5.72 -14.10
N ALA A 117 23.90 -6.32 -14.48
CA ALA A 117 22.55 -5.86 -14.17
C ALA A 117 21.86 -6.86 -13.22
N PRO A 118 22.24 -6.88 -11.93
CA PRO A 118 21.63 -7.76 -10.95
C PRO A 118 20.17 -7.42 -10.69
N THR A 119 19.42 -8.40 -10.18
CA THR A 119 18.19 -8.12 -9.46
C THR A 119 18.54 -7.44 -8.15
N VAL A 120 18.13 -6.19 -7.93
CA VAL A 120 18.38 -5.46 -6.67
C VAL A 120 17.08 -4.97 -6.08
N TYR A 121 17.03 -4.99 -4.75
CA TYR A 121 15.91 -4.45 -4.01
C TYR A 121 16.38 -3.49 -2.93
N LEU A 122 15.68 -2.37 -2.81
CA LEU A 122 15.75 -1.50 -1.65
C LEU A 122 14.95 -2.12 -0.52
N ARG A 123 15.60 -2.37 0.61
CA ARG A 123 14.96 -2.67 1.89
C ARG A 123 14.96 -1.45 2.79
N TYR A 124 13.79 -1.03 3.24
CA TYR A 124 13.69 0.07 4.20
C TYR A 124 12.56 -0.13 5.20
N SER A 125 12.68 0.54 6.34
CA SER A 125 11.63 0.62 7.36
C SER A 125 11.62 1.99 8.01
N ILE A 126 10.45 2.44 8.46
CA ILE A 126 10.30 3.59 9.34
C ILE A 126 10.42 3.12 10.80
N ALA A 127 11.42 3.64 11.51
CA ALA A 127 11.77 3.22 12.86
C ALA A 127 10.57 3.34 13.83
N GLY A 128 10.21 2.23 14.46
CA GLY A 128 9.11 2.15 15.43
C GLY A 128 7.72 1.98 14.81
N ALA A 129 7.53 2.31 13.52
CA ALA A 129 6.26 2.12 12.84
C ALA A 129 6.20 0.83 12.03
N ASP A 130 7.24 0.53 11.26
CA ASP A 130 7.32 -0.72 10.52
C ASP A 130 7.80 -1.85 11.43
N ALA A 131 7.02 -2.94 11.51
CA ALA A 131 7.42 -4.15 12.23
C ALA A 131 8.50 -4.95 11.48
N GLN A 132 8.50 -4.84 10.15
CA GLN A 132 9.43 -5.49 9.23
C GLN A 132 9.74 -4.50 8.10
N SER A 133 10.96 -4.57 7.58
CA SER A 133 11.33 -3.78 6.41
C SER A 133 10.52 -4.21 5.20
N THR A 134 10.11 -3.22 4.42
CA THR A 134 9.59 -3.48 3.08
C THR A 134 10.72 -3.66 2.08
N ARG A 135 10.42 -4.21 0.91
CA ARG A 135 11.34 -4.49 -0.19
C ARG A 135 10.76 -3.93 -1.49
N LYS A 136 11.53 -3.08 -2.19
CA LYS A 136 11.11 -2.40 -3.42
C LYS A 136 12.11 -2.66 -4.55
N PRO A 137 11.67 -2.90 -5.79
CA PRO A 137 12.57 -3.21 -6.89
C PRO A 137 13.42 -1.98 -7.26
N VAL A 138 14.68 -2.25 -7.61
CA VAL A 138 15.64 -1.26 -8.10
C VAL A 138 16.30 -1.86 -9.34
N ALA A 139 16.12 -1.20 -10.49
CA ALA A 139 16.91 -1.50 -11.66
C ALA A 139 18.29 -0.88 -11.46
N LEU A 140 19.36 -1.66 -11.70
CA LEU A 140 20.72 -1.15 -11.62
C LEU A 140 21.58 -1.72 -12.74
N LEU A 141 22.49 -0.89 -13.22
CA LEU A 141 23.65 -1.27 -14.00
C LEU A 141 24.91 -0.94 -13.20
N LEU A 142 25.76 -1.94 -12.99
CA LEU A 142 27.02 -1.83 -12.28
C LEU A 142 28.18 -2.15 -13.23
N ALA A 143 29.30 -1.44 -13.08
CA ALA A 143 30.53 -1.71 -13.81
C ALA A 143 31.68 -1.99 -12.86
N ARG A 144 32.57 -2.92 -13.23
CA ARG A 144 33.76 -3.26 -12.45
C ARG A 144 35.02 -2.74 -13.13
N HIS A 145 35.79 -1.94 -12.40
CA HIS A 145 37.11 -1.44 -12.80
C HIS A 145 38.18 -2.00 -11.87
N GLY A 146 38.94 -2.99 -12.35
CA GLY A 146 39.86 -3.73 -11.49
C GLY A 146 39.09 -4.51 -10.42
N ASP A 147 39.24 -4.12 -9.15
CA ASP A 147 38.53 -4.75 -8.02
C ASP A 147 37.37 -3.91 -7.48
N GLU A 148 37.14 -2.71 -8.04
CA GLU A 148 36.08 -1.83 -7.59
C GLU A 148 34.85 -1.93 -8.47
N TRP A 149 33.69 -2.07 -7.85
CA TRP A 149 32.40 -1.89 -8.50
C TRP A 149 31.98 -0.42 -8.44
N LYS A 150 31.30 0.05 -9.48
CA LYS A 150 30.75 1.40 -9.59
C LYS A 150 29.31 1.38 -10.08
N LEU A 151 28.52 2.34 -9.61
CA LEU A 151 27.16 2.61 -10.07
C LEU A 151 27.22 3.28 -11.45
N VAL A 152 26.52 2.70 -12.43
CA VAL A 152 26.46 3.26 -13.80
C VAL A 152 25.10 3.90 -14.06
N SER A 153 24.02 3.21 -13.70
CA SER A 153 22.66 3.66 -13.96
C SER A 153 21.68 2.98 -13.02
N ASP A 154 20.59 3.66 -12.70
CA ASP A 154 19.40 3.08 -12.06
C ASP A 154 18.18 3.04 -12.99
N SER A 155 18.40 3.19 -14.30
CA SER A 155 17.41 2.93 -15.32
C SER A 155 17.46 1.46 -15.74
N GLY A 156 16.30 0.93 -16.15
CA GLY A 156 16.20 -0.44 -16.64
C GLY A 156 17.10 -0.65 -17.86
N VAL A 157 17.85 -1.76 -17.89
CA VAL A 157 18.60 -2.14 -19.10
C VAL A 157 17.64 -2.63 -20.19
N PRO A 158 17.95 -2.45 -21.50
CA PRO A 158 17.09 -2.93 -22.58
C PRO A 158 16.74 -4.42 -22.44
N GLY A 159 15.44 -4.75 -22.50
CA GLY A 159 14.93 -6.11 -22.30
C GLY A 159 14.65 -6.47 -20.84
N SER A 160 14.83 -5.54 -19.91
CA SER A 160 14.35 -5.63 -18.53
C SER A 160 12.98 -4.96 -18.40
N ASP A 161 12.02 -5.66 -17.80
CA ASP A 161 10.74 -5.07 -17.35
C ASP A 161 10.86 -4.47 -15.94
N ARG A 162 12.06 -4.49 -15.33
CA ARG A 162 12.30 -3.93 -14.00
C ARG A 162 12.50 -2.42 -14.09
N GLU A 163 11.70 -1.72 -13.30
CA GLU A 163 11.82 -0.29 -13.06
C GLU A 163 12.29 -0.03 -11.64
N THR A 164 13.01 1.08 -11.44
CA THR A 164 13.40 1.52 -10.10
C THR A 164 12.23 2.21 -9.43
N TRP A 165 11.78 1.62 -8.30
CA TRP A 165 10.77 2.23 -7.47
C TRP A 165 11.27 3.54 -6.85
N ARG A 166 10.40 4.56 -6.83
CA ARG A 166 10.68 5.88 -6.23
C ARG A 166 9.83 6.09 -4.99
N GLY A 167 10.47 6.46 -3.89
CA GLY A 167 9.82 6.85 -2.64
C GLY A 167 9.66 8.35 -2.51
N PRO A 168 9.03 8.85 -1.42
CA PRO A 168 8.75 10.28 -1.27
C PRO A 168 10.00 11.18 -1.34
N TRP A 169 11.14 10.68 -0.86
CA TRP A 169 12.43 11.38 -0.88
C TRP A 169 13.05 11.52 -2.29
N ASP A 170 12.55 10.80 -3.29
CA ASP A 170 13.00 10.93 -4.68
C ASP A 170 12.33 12.13 -5.38
N PHE A 171 11.18 12.59 -4.87
CA PHE A 171 10.39 13.69 -5.45
C PHE A 171 10.67 15.07 -4.85
N GLY A 172 11.37 15.13 -3.71
CA GLY A 172 11.78 16.40 -3.09
C GLY A 172 11.96 16.32 -1.58
N PRO A 173 12.19 17.47 -0.91
CA PRO A 173 12.38 17.53 0.53
C PRO A 173 11.16 17.03 1.31
N VAL A 174 11.37 16.04 2.17
CA VAL A 174 10.31 15.36 2.93
C VAL A 174 10.11 16.04 4.29
N THR A 175 8.86 16.40 4.56
CA THR A 175 8.39 16.76 5.90
C THR A 175 7.88 15.50 6.60
N VAL A 176 8.28 15.29 7.85
CA VAL A 176 7.83 14.15 8.67
C VAL A 176 7.19 14.67 9.96
N ARG A 177 6.09 14.05 10.36
CA ARG A 177 5.45 14.20 11.67
C ARG A 177 5.36 12.85 12.34
N ARG A 178 5.89 12.79 13.56
CA ARG A 178 5.71 11.65 14.46
C ARG A 178 4.48 11.91 15.31
N VAL A 179 3.64 10.89 15.46
CA VAL A 179 2.48 10.89 16.35
C VAL A 179 2.66 9.74 17.31
N ASP A 180 2.86 10.05 18.59
CA ASP A 180 3.02 9.01 19.61
C ASP A 180 1.68 8.29 19.80
N GLY A 181 1.71 6.96 19.71
CA GLY A 181 0.58 6.10 20.01
C GLY A 181 0.76 5.36 21.33
N GLU A 182 -0.26 4.60 21.71
CA GLU A 182 -0.26 3.80 22.93
C GLU A 182 0.88 2.77 22.93
N GLU A 183 1.33 2.38 24.13
CA GLU A 183 2.39 1.37 24.32
C GLU A 183 3.70 1.68 23.57
N GLY A 184 3.96 2.95 23.25
CA GLY A 184 5.17 3.35 22.52
C GLY A 184 5.14 2.96 21.04
N ARG A 185 3.94 2.83 20.44
CA ARG A 185 3.73 2.51 19.02
C ARG A 185 3.48 3.80 18.22
N PRO A 186 4.51 4.45 17.66
CA PRO A 186 4.30 5.68 16.91
C PRO A 186 3.70 5.43 15.52
N SER A 187 2.82 6.35 15.11
CA SER A 187 2.46 6.56 13.72
C SER A 187 3.31 7.69 13.12
N PHE A 188 3.43 7.71 11.80
CA PHE A 188 4.11 8.79 11.08
C PHE A 188 3.25 9.30 9.93
N VAL A 189 3.30 10.61 9.71
CA VAL A 189 2.75 11.25 8.50
C VAL A 189 3.90 11.93 7.79
N LEU A 190 4.08 11.64 6.50
CA LEU A 190 5.16 12.24 5.71
C LEU A 190 4.74 12.58 4.28
N GLY A 191 5.49 13.46 3.65
CA GLY A 191 5.25 13.88 2.27
C GLY A 191 6.10 15.10 1.92
N PRO A 192 5.93 15.68 0.72
CA PRO A 192 6.70 16.84 0.31
C PRO A 192 6.34 18.06 1.17
N THR A 193 7.31 18.93 1.36
CA THR A 193 7.15 20.15 2.18
C THR A 193 6.01 21.06 1.70
N THR A 194 5.66 21.01 0.42
CA THR A 194 4.51 21.73 -0.16
C THR A 194 3.16 21.26 0.40
N GLN A 195 3.08 20.04 0.94
CA GLN A 195 1.88 19.45 1.53
C GLN A 195 1.86 19.55 3.08
N ALA A 196 2.75 20.36 3.68
CA ALA A 196 2.85 20.50 5.13
C ALA A 196 1.50 20.75 5.85
N PRO A 197 0.57 21.59 5.34
CA PRO A 197 -0.74 21.77 5.99
C PRO A 197 -1.57 20.48 6.08
N MET A 198 -1.60 19.66 5.01
CA MET A 198 -2.32 18.38 5.02
C MET A 198 -1.62 17.36 5.93
N ILE A 199 -0.29 17.35 5.93
CA ILE A 199 0.52 16.51 6.82
C ILE A 199 0.22 16.83 8.29
N ASP A 200 0.15 18.11 8.65
CA ASP A 200 -0.15 18.55 10.01
C ASP A 200 -1.58 18.18 10.44
N LEU A 201 -2.57 18.34 9.53
CA LEU A 201 -3.95 17.91 9.77
C LEU A 201 -4.05 16.40 10.02
N LEU A 202 -3.50 15.58 9.12
CA LEU A 202 -3.50 14.13 9.27
C LEU A 202 -2.74 13.68 10.52
N ALA A 203 -1.64 14.35 10.87
CA ALA A 203 -0.89 14.06 12.09
C ALA A 203 -1.72 14.35 13.35
N SER A 204 -2.60 15.35 13.32
CA SER A 204 -3.53 15.62 14.42
C SER A 204 -4.68 14.61 14.53
N GLU A 205 -4.98 13.88 13.45
CA GLU A 205 -6.13 12.98 13.35
C GLU A 205 -5.77 11.49 13.50
N VAL A 206 -4.54 11.09 13.12
CA VAL A 206 -4.16 9.67 13.03
C VAL A 206 -4.18 8.94 14.37
N GLY A 207 -3.87 9.62 15.48
CA GLY A 207 -3.95 9.03 16.82
C GLY A 207 -5.38 8.61 17.18
N ASP A 208 -6.33 9.54 17.03
CA ASP A 208 -7.75 9.28 17.28
C ASP A 208 -8.33 8.26 16.29
N ALA A 209 -7.87 8.28 15.03
CA ALA A 209 -8.26 7.28 14.04
C ALA A 209 -7.79 5.87 14.42
N VAL A 210 -6.56 5.71 14.93
CA VAL A 210 -6.05 4.43 15.44
C VAL A 210 -6.88 3.91 16.60
N GLY A 211 -7.22 4.77 17.57
CA GLY A 211 -8.11 4.40 18.67
C GLY A 211 -9.48 3.95 18.15
N HIS A 212 -10.07 4.74 17.25
CA HIS A 212 -11.38 4.44 16.66
C HIS A 212 -11.42 3.11 15.91
N VAL A 213 -10.42 2.81 15.08
CA VAL A 213 -10.35 1.52 14.37
C VAL A 213 -10.12 0.38 15.35
N THR A 214 -9.32 0.58 16.40
CA THR A 214 -9.09 -0.42 17.45
C THR A 214 -10.37 -0.77 18.20
N ASP A 215 -11.23 0.22 18.50
CA ASP A 215 -12.51 0.00 19.19
C ASP A 215 -13.46 -0.94 18.41
N VAL A 216 -13.37 -0.95 17.07
CA VAL A 216 -14.26 -1.75 16.21
C VAL A 216 -13.59 -3.07 15.79
N TRP A 217 -12.33 -3.01 15.36
CA TRP A 217 -11.60 -4.17 14.85
C TRP A 217 -11.10 -5.09 15.98
N GLY A 218 -10.74 -4.49 17.12
CA GLY A 218 -10.01 -5.12 18.22
C GLY A 218 -8.52 -4.78 18.20
N GLU A 219 -7.79 -5.37 19.15
CA GLU A 219 -6.40 -5.04 19.45
C GLU A 219 -5.35 -5.78 18.61
N ASP A 220 -5.76 -6.83 17.89
CA ASP A 220 -4.88 -7.77 17.18
C ASP A 220 -4.39 -7.23 15.84
N TRP A 221 -3.74 -6.06 15.85
CA TRP A 221 -3.06 -5.44 14.72
C TRP A 221 -1.95 -4.49 15.18
N SER A 222 -1.29 -3.81 14.24
CA SER A 222 -0.12 -2.97 14.55
C SER A 222 -0.44 -1.80 15.49
N ARG A 223 -1.68 -1.29 15.48
CA ARG A 223 -2.14 -0.08 16.19
C ARG A 223 -1.26 1.13 15.92
N ARG A 224 -0.82 1.27 14.67
CA ARG A 224 -0.01 2.37 14.15
C ARG A 224 -0.01 2.33 12.62
N ALA A 225 0.26 3.47 12.00
CA ALA A 225 0.32 3.58 10.55
C ALA A 225 1.45 4.51 10.07
N VAL A 226 1.89 4.28 8.84
CA VAL A 226 2.68 5.23 8.07
C VAL A 226 1.76 5.81 7.01
N VAL A 227 1.46 7.09 7.14
CA VAL A 227 0.64 7.86 6.21
C VAL A 227 1.56 8.71 5.33
N MET A 228 1.35 8.65 4.03
CA MET A 228 2.08 9.41 3.02
C MET A 228 1.11 10.35 2.31
N VAL A 229 1.55 11.58 2.04
CA VAL A 229 0.81 12.54 1.22
C VAL A 229 1.64 12.80 -0.03
N ALA A 230 1.13 12.44 -1.20
CA ALA A 230 1.81 12.73 -2.45
C ALA A 230 1.70 14.22 -2.80
N GLY A 231 2.74 14.79 -3.42
CA GLY A 231 2.75 16.15 -3.97
C GLY A 231 2.46 16.21 -5.47
N SER A 232 2.49 15.08 -6.16
CA SER A 232 2.17 14.97 -7.59
C SER A 232 1.51 13.64 -7.93
N GLN A 233 0.85 13.57 -9.09
CA GLN A 233 0.26 12.33 -9.59
C GLN A 233 1.33 11.27 -9.88
N GLU A 234 2.51 11.68 -10.34
CA GLU A 234 3.65 10.80 -10.58
C GLU A 234 4.14 10.16 -9.28
N GLU A 235 4.30 10.95 -8.22
CA GLU A 235 4.64 10.44 -6.88
C GLU A 235 3.57 9.48 -6.39
N PHE A 236 2.29 9.86 -6.49
CA PHE A 236 1.18 8.99 -6.09
C PHE A 236 1.23 7.64 -6.81
N SER A 237 1.33 7.63 -8.14
CA SER A 237 1.40 6.40 -8.94
C SER A 237 2.66 5.57 -8.64
N SER A 238 3.79 6.18 -8.29
CA SER A 238 4.97 5.44 -7.85
C SER A 238 4.77 4.74 -6.50
N LEU A 239 4.00 5.35 -5.59
CA LEU A 239 3.72 4.79 -4.27
C LEU A 239 2.66 3.69 -4.28
N VAL A 240 1.63 3.80 -5.15
CA VAL A 240 0.47 2.89 -5.15
C VAL A 240 0.35 2.00 -6.40
N GLY A 241 1.18 2.21 -7.41
CA GLY A 241 1.12 1.53 -8.71
C GLY A 241 0.31 2.29 -9.77
N SER A 242 0.62 2.05 -11.05
CA SER A 242 0.10 2.78 -12.21
C SER A 242 -1.39 2.59 -12.49
N ASP A 243 -2.01 1.54 -11.95
CA ASP A 243 -3.43 1.24 -12.16
C ASP A 243 -4.36 2.16 -11.36
N HIS A 244 -3.81 3.04 -10.51
CA HIS A 244 -4.56 3.97 -9.68
C HIS A 244 -4.41 5.41 -10.18
N SER A 245 -5.56 6.08 -10.37
CA SER A 245 -5.64 7.51 -10.70
C SER A 245 -5.92 8.32 -9.43
N GLY A 246 -5.01 9.24 -9.07
CA GLY A 246 -5.18 10.13 -7.91
C GLY A 246 -6.29 11.18 -8.12
N ALA A 247 -6.71 11.40 -9.36
CA ALA A 247 -7.81 12.32 -9.68
C ALA A 247 -9.16 11.85 -9.11
N ASP A 248 -9.38 10.54 -9.04
CA ASP A 248 -10.66 9.96 -8.61
C ASP A 248 -10.59 9.40 -7.17
N ILE A 249 -9.39 9.10 -6.68
CA ILE A 249 -9.15 8.43 -5.40
C ILE A 249 -8.59 9.43 -4.38
N ALA A 250 -9.15 9.48 -3.17
CA ALA A 250 -8.63 10.36 -2.12
C ALA A 250 -7.42 9.74 -1.41
N ALA A 251 -7.50 8.47 -1.04
CA ALA A 251 -6.40 7.75 -0.46
C ALA A 251 -6.45 6.27 -0.84
N VAL A 252 -5.34 5.58 -0.61
CA VAL A 252 -5.21 4.13 -0.81
C VAL A 252 -4.37 3.52 0.30
N ALA A 253 -4.88 2.47 0.93
CA ALA A 253 -4.11 1.54 1.74
C ALA A 253 -3.39 0.52 0.84
N VAL A 254 -2.05 0.46 0.94
CA VAL A 254 -1.20 -0.49 0.22
C VAL A 254 -0.38 -1.32 1.19
N SER A 255 0.06 -2.51 0.76
CA SER A 255 1.00 -3.37 1.48
C SER A 255 1.87 -4.10 0.48
N ASP A 256 3.15 -4.32 0.81
CA ASP A 256 4.10 -4.93 -0.12
C ASP A 256 4.15 -6.45 -0.01
N ALA A 257 3.91 -7.01 1.17
CA ALA A 257 3.82 -8.45 1.36
C ALA A 257 2.86 -8.82 2.49
N VAL A 258 2.25 -9.99 2.38
CA VAL A 258 1.39 -10.60 3.41
C VAL A 258 1.85 -12.03 3.64
N ASP A 259 2.34 -12.33 4.84
CA ASP A 259 2.57 -13.71 5.29
C ASP A 259 1.32 -14.20 6.01
N ARG A 260 0.58 -15.09 5.34
CA ARG A 260 -0.66 -15.67 5.86
C ARG A 260 -0.44 -16.64 7.01
N ARG A 261 0.73 -17.29 7.09
CA ARG A 261 1.03 -18.27 8.16
C ARG A 261 1.26 -17.56 9.47
N SER A 262 2.04 -16.48 9.46
CA SER A 262 2.30 -15.65 10.64
C SER A 262 1.25 -14.55 10.84
N ARG A 263 0.35 -14.34 9.87
CA ARG A 263 -0.67 -13.28 9.85
C ARG A 263 -0.04 -11.91 10.05
N THR A 264 0.98 -11.62 9.24
CA THR A 264 1.66 -10.33 9.23
C THR A 264 1.64 -9.71 7.84
N ALA A 265 1.56 -8.39 7.77
CA ALA A 265 1.72 -7.63 6.53
C ALA A 265 2.82 -6.58 6.70
N SER A 266 3.69 -6.45 5.70
CA SER A 266 4.83 -5.51 5.67
C SER A 266 4.65 -4.45 4.57
N GLY A 267 5.36 -3.33 4.70
CA GLY A 267 5.27 -2.22 3.73
C GLY A 267 3.92 -1.54 3.69
N GLN A 268 3.17 -1.62 4.79
CA GLN A 268 1.83 -1.06 4.89
C GLN A 268 1.87 0.48 4.89
N ARG A 269 1.21 1.12 3.92
CA ARG A 269 1.13 2.59 3.80
C ARG A 269 -0.31 3.02 3.55
N ILE A 270 -0.69 4.17 4.08
CA ILE A 270 -1.86 4.91 3.62
C ILE A 270 -1.35 6.07 2.78
N VAL A 271 -1.71 6.14 1.50
CA VAL A 271 -1.20 7.17 0.58
C VAL A 271 -2.35 8.08 0.16
N PHE A 272 -2.29 9.36 0.52
CA PHE A 272 -3.23 10.39 0.06
C PHE A 272 -2.80 10.97 -1.28
N SER A 273 -3.78 11.16 -2.18
CA SER A 273 -3.58 11.83 -3.47
C SER A 273 -3.21 13.31 -3.27
N PRO A 274 -2.50 13.92 -4.23
CA PRO A 274 -2.12 15.33 -4.12
C PRO A 274 -3.32 16.29 -4.09
N GLU A 275 -4.43 15.94 -4.73
CA GLU A 275 -5.68 16.73 -4.77
C GLU A 275 -6.50 16.63 -3.48
N SER A 276 -6.18 15.69 -2.58
CA SER A 276 -6.99 15.40 -1.39
C SER A 276 -7.16 16.62 -0.47
N ALA A 277 -6.12 17.44 -0.34
CA ALA A 277 -6.15 18.65 0.47
C ALA A 277 -7.22 19.66 0.02
N GLY A 278 -7.51 19.72 -1.29
CA GLY A 278 -8.53 20.61 -1.84
C GLY A 278 -9.95 20.01 -1.90
N ARG A 279 -10.06 18.67 -1.85
CA ARG A 279 -11.33 17.95 -2.00
C ARG A 279 -11.99 17.58 -0.67
N LEU A 280 -11.18 17.26 0.35
CA LEU A 280 -11.67 16.72 1.61
C LEU A 280 -11.97 17.83 2.62
N THR A 281 -13.18 17.81 3.16
CA THR A 281 -13.53 18.50 4.39
C THR A 281 -12.95 17.75 5.60
N ASP A 282 -12.95 18.36 6.79
CA ASP A 282 -12.48 17.69 8.02
C ASP A 282 -13.19 16.36 8.27
N LEU A 283 -14.51 16.35 8.13
CA LEU A 283 -15.33 15.15 8.33
C LEU A 283 -15.00 14.04 7.31
N THR A 284 -14.86 14.40 6.03
CA THR A 284 -14.56 13.41 4.99
C THR A 284 -13.11 12.93 5.08
N ARG A 285 -12.17 13.78 5.50
CA ARG A 285 -10.77 13.40 5.74
C ARG A 285 -10.64 12.39 6.88
N VAL A 286 -11.29 12.64 8.02
CA VAL A 286 -11.30 11.68 9.15
C VAL A 286 -11.95 10.36 8.74
N SER A 287 -13.05 10.41 7.99
CA SER A 287 -13.76 9.21 7.53
C SER A 287 -12.89 8.38 6.58
N VAL A 288 -12.23 9.02 5.60
CA VAL A 288 -11.26 8.36 4.70
C VAL A 288 -10.08 7.79 5.48
N LEU A 289 -9.49 8.54 6.41
CA LEU A 289 -8.37 8.06 7.20
C LEU A 289 -8.73 6.80 8.01
N ARG A 290 -9.91 6.77 8.63
CA ARG A 290 -10.42 5.59 9.35
C ARG A 290 -10.72 4.42 8.41
N HIS A 291 -11.28 4.69 7.23
CA HIS A 291 -11.50 3.69 6.20
C HIS A 291 -10.17 3.02 5.81
N GLU A 292 -9.16 3.80 5.39
CA GLU A 292 -7.87 3.25 4.97
C GLU A 292 -7.16 2.50 6.09
N LEU A 293 -7.25 3.03 7.31
CA LEU A 293 -6.66 2.40 8.47
C LEU A 293 -7.34 1.08 8.84
N THR A 294 -8.62 0.91 8.50
CA THR A 294 -9.32 -0.37 8.61
C THR A 294 -8.70 -1.42 7.69
N HIS A 295 -8.31 -1.03 6.47
CA HIS A 295 -7.57 -1.92 5.58
C HIS A 295 -6.20 -2.28 6.12
N ILE A 296 -5.48 -1.34 6.75
CA ILE A 296 -4.21 -1.64 7.45
C ILE A 296 -4.41 -2.65 8.58
N ALA A 297 -5.48 -2.48 9.38
CA ALA A 297 -5.79 -3.38 10.49
C ALA A 297 -6.18 -4.78 10.00
N ALA A 298 -6.92 -4.85 8.89
CA ALA A 298 -7.47 -6.08 8.37
C ALA A 298 -6.55 -6.82 7.38
N ARG A 299 -5.59 -6.15 6.74
CA ARG A 299 -4.74 -6.74 5.69
C ARG A 299 -4.14 -8.11 6.04
N PRO A 300 -3.66 -8.38 7.27
CA PRO A 300 -3.08 -9.69 7.57
C PRO A 300 -4.06 -10.87 7.54
N VAL A 301 -5.36 -10.60 7.47
CA VAL A 301 -6.43 -11.62 7.45
C VAL A 301 -7.26 -11.59 6.18
N THR A 302 -6.92 -10.69 5.25
CA THR A 302 -7.68 -10.47 4.03
C THR A 302 -6.97 -11.08 2.84
N GLU A 303 -7.63 -12.01 2.18
CA GLU A 303 -7.15 -12.60 0.94
C GLU A 303 -7.70 -11.86 -0.28
N ASP A 304 -6.84 -11.63 -1.27
CA ASP A 304 -7.23 -10.95 -2.51
C ASP A 304 -8.34 -11.73 -3.24
N GLY A 305 -9.29 -11.00 -3.83
CA GLY A 305 -10.47 -11.57 -4.49
C GLY A 305 -11.63 -11.92 -3.56
N SER A 306 -11.54 -11.61 -2.26
CA SER A 306 -12.70 -11.64 -1.36
C SER A 306 -13.78 -10.65 -1.80
N PRO A 307 -15.08 -10.87 -1.48
CA PRO A 307 -16.17 -10.00 -1.94
C PRO A 307 -15.96 -8.53 -1.58
N MET A 308 -15.91 -7.65 -2.60
CA MET A 308 -15.61 -6.23 -2.42
C MET A 308 -16.65 -5.53 -1.54
N TRP A 309 -17.92 -5.91 -1.66
CA TRP A 309 -18.98 -5.33 -0.84
C TRP A 309 -18.75 -5.50 0.65
N MET A 310 -18.10 -6.61 1.06
CA MET A 310 -17.80 -6.81 2.47
C MET A 310 -16.54 -6.04 2.87
N LEU A 311 -15.49 -6.08 2.03
CA LEU A 311 -14.24 -5.41 2.35
C LEU A 311 -14.43 -3.89 2.47
N GLU A 312 -15.04 -3.29 1.45
CA GLU A 312 -15.28 -1.84 1.37
C GLU A 312 -16.42 -1.40 2.27
N GLY A 313 -17.51 -2.17 2.34
CA GLY A 313 -18.64 -1.84 3.21
C GLY A 313 -18.26 -1.82 4.68
N TYR A 314 -17.39 -2.74 5.13
CA TYR A 314 -16.87 -2.74 6.49
C TYR A 314 -15.97 -1.52 6.77
N ALA A 315 -15.06 -1.21 5.86
CA ALA A 315 -14.18 -0.05 5.98
C ALA A 315 -14.96 1.27 5.99
N ASP A 316 -15.98 1.42 5.14
CA ASP A 316 -16.89 2.57 5.16
C ASP A 316 -17.72 2.64 6.44
N TYR A 317 -18.20 1.49 6.95
CA TYR A 317 -18.90 1.46 8.23
C TYR A 317 -18.02 2.02 9.35
N VAL A 318 -16.77 1.56 9.45
CA VAL A 318 -15.80 2.07 10.44
C VAL A 318 -15.49 3.54 10.18
N GLY A 319 -15.36 3.96 8.92
CA GLY A 319 -15.12 5.35 8.52
C GLY A 319 -16.20 6.30 9.04
N TYR A 320 -17.46 5.95 8.84
CA TYR A 320 -18.62 6.77 9.23
C TYR A 320 -19.15 6.49 10.63
N ARG A 321 -18.58 5.54 11.37
CA ARG A 321 -19.05 5.21 12.71
C ARG A 321 -18.96 6.42 13.64
N GLY A 322 -20.09 6.76 14.28
CA GLY A 322 -20.22 7.92 15.16
C GLY A 322 -20.34 9.27 14.42
N VAL A 323 -20.41 9.28 13.09
CA VAL A 323 -20.72 10.49 12.32
C VAL A 323 -22.22 10.79 12.43
N GLU A 324 -22.55 12.00 12.89
CA GLU A 324 -23.92 12.50 12.92
C GLU A 324 -24.31 13.07 11.55
N ALA A 325 -24.81 12.21 10.66
CA ALA A 325 -25.34 12.60 9.36
C ALA A 325 -26.60 11.80 9.01
N GLN A 326 -27.49 12.38 8.20
CA GLN A 326 -28.66 11.67 7.71
C GLN A 326 -28.26 10.62 6.67
N PHE A 327 -28.98 9.51 6.61
CA PHE A 327 -28.69 8.40 5.70
C PHE A 327 -28.51 8.85 4.23
N GLY A 328 -29.45 9.64 3.70
CA GLY A 328 -29.36 10.17 2.33
C GLY A 328 -28.24 11.19 2.09
N GLN A 329 -27.59 11.70 3.14
CA GLN A 329 -26.40 12.54 2.99
C GLN A 329 -25.13 11.70 2.84
N LEU A 330 -25.07 10.54 3.49
CA LEU A 330 -23.96 9.58 3.39
C LEU A 330 -24.09 8.68 2.15
N ALA A 331 -25.31 8.38 1.74
CA ALA A 331 -25.63 7.53 0.60
C ALA A 331 -26.58 8.21 -0.42
N PRO A 332 -26.19 9.35 -1.02
CA PRO A 332 -27.05 10.12 -1.92
C PRO A 332 -27.35 9.40 -3.26
N THR A 333 -26.40 8.65 -3.80
CA THR A 333 -26.56 7.88 -5.04
C THR A 333 -27.52 6.71 -4.81
N LEU A 334 -27.36 5.99 -3.70
CA LEU A 334 -28.28 4.95 -3.28
C LEU A 334 -29.67 5.51 -3.02
N ALA A 335 -29.80 6.65 -2.32
CA ALA A 335 -31.08 7.30 -2.09
C ALA A 335 -31.81 7.64 -3.40
N ALA A 336 -31.07 8.15 -4.39
CA ALA A 336 -31.60 8.45 -5.72
C ALA A 336 -32.02 7.18 -6.47
N ASP A 337 -31.23 6.10 -6.40
CA ASP A 337 -31.59 4.82 -7.02
C ASP A 337 -32.82 4.20 -6.36
N VAL A 338 -32.94 4.24 -5.03
CA VAL A 338 -34.12 3.73 -4.32
C VAL A 338 -35.40 4.48 -4.71
N ALA A 339 -35.31 5.80 -4.88
CA ALA A 339 -36.44 6.60 -5.34
C ALA A 339 -36.88 6.26 -6.77
N LYS A 340 -35.95 5.79 -7.62
CA LYS A 340 -36.19 5.48 -9.04
C LYS A 340 -36.58 4.02 -9.28
N SER A 341 -35.88 3.10 -8.62
CA SER A 341 -35.82 1.67 -8.93
C SER A 341 -36.39 0.79 -7.80
N GLY A 342 -36.65 1.37 -6.63
CA GLY A 342 -37.03 0.64 -5.43
C GLY A 342 -35.83 0.20 -4.58
N PRO A 343 -36.07 -0.43 -3.41
CA PRO A 343 -35.00 -0.83 -2.51
C PRO A 343 -34.05 -1.86 -3.14
N PRO A 344 -32.80 -1.96 -2.64
CA PRO A 344 -31.87 -2.97 -3.10
C PRO A 344 -32.43 -4.40 -3.00
N SER A 345 -32.14 -5.20 -4.01
CA SER A 345 -32.64 -6.58 -4.14
C SER A 345 -31.56 -7.61 -4.50
N ARG A 346 -30.29 -7.19 -4.53
CA ARG A 346 -29.11 -8.04 -4.73
C ARG A 346 -27.91 -7.44 -4.00
N LEU A 347 -26.94 -8.28 -3.63
CA LEU A 347 -25.65 -7.80 -3.15
C LEU A 347 -24.92 -7.02 -4.26
N PRO A 348 -24.11 -5.99 -3.92
CA PRO A 348 -23.20 -5.37 -4.87
C PRO A 348 -22.21 -6.41 -5.43
N VAL A 349 -21.87 -6.28 -6.72
CA VAL A 349 -20.94 -7.19 -7.40
C VAL A 349 -19.60 -6.52 -7.63
N ASP A 350 -18.51 -7.28 -7.58
CA ASP A 350 -17.14 -6.76 -7.63
C ASP A 350 -16.83 -5.92 -8.89
N GLY A 351 -17.52 -6.20 -10.01
CA GLY A 351 -17.37 -5.42 -11.25
C GLY A 351 -17.87 -3.98 -11.13
N ASP A 352 -18.88 -3.72 -10.29
CA ASP A 352 -19.50 -2.39 -10.16
C ASP A 352 -18.53 -1.39 -9.50
N PHE A 353 -17.65 -1.85 -8.60
CA PHE A 353 -16.61 -1.04 -7.96
C PHE A 353 -15.57 -0.50 -8.96
N ARG A 354 -15.36 -1.20 -10.08
CA ARG A 354 -14.46 -0.80 -11.17
C ARG A 354 -15.18 0.00 -12.27
N GLY A 355 -16.50 0.15 -12.19
CA GLY A 355 -17.31 0.78 -13.22
C GLY A 355 -17.15 2.31 -13.34
N GLY A 356 -16.45 2.94 -12.40
CA GLY A 356 -16.30 4.40 -12.30
C GLY A 356 -17.62 5.15 -12.07
N GLY A 357 -17.53 6.47 -11.85
CA GLY A 357 -18.70 7.35 -11.77
C GLY A 357 -19.77 6.90 -10.77
N ASP A 358 -21.04 7.02 -11.15
CA ASP A 358 -22.18 6.69 -10.28
C ASP A 358 -22.34 5.17 -10.06
N THR A 359 -21.85 4.33 -10.98
CA THR A 359 -21.86 2.87 -10.80
C THR A 359 -21.01 2.48 -9.59
N ALA A 360 -19.78 3.00 -9.53
CA ALA A 360 -18.89 2.74 -8.39
C ALA A 360 -19.46 3.37 -7.11
N ARG A 361 -19.91 4.63 -7.15
CA ARG A 361 -20.54 5.27 -5.96
C ARG A 361 -21.70 4.47 -5.40
N LEU A 362 -22.60 3.98 -6.27
CA LEU A 362 -23.72 3.15 -5.85
C LEU A 362 -23.25 1.85 -5.19
N ALA A 363 -22.20 1.22 -5.70
CA ALA A 363 -21.64 0.00 -5.11
C ALA A 363 -21.08 0.25 -3.69
N TYR A 364 -20.29 1.32 -3.50
CA TYR A 364 -19.77 1.72 -2.19
C TYR A 364 -20.90 2.09 -1.21
N GLU A 365 -21.80 3.00 -1.60
CA GLU A 365 -22.91 3.45 -0.75
C GLU A 365 -23.85 2.28 -0.38
N SER A 366 -24.11 1.35 -1.31
CA SER A 366 -24.86 0.13 -1.03
C SER A 366 -24.14 -0.77 -0.03
N SER A 367 -22.83 -0.96 -0.19
CA SER A 367 -22.00 -1.79 0.68
C SER A 367 -21.91 -1.23 2.09
N TRP A 368 -21.69 0.08 2.23
CA TRP A 368 -21.77 0.79 3.50
C TRP A 368 -23.13 0.60 4.17
N SER A 369 -24.22 0.77 3.42
CA SER A 369 -25.56 0.63 3.99
C SER A 369 -25.85 -0.80 4.45
N LEU A 370 -25.32 -1.80 3.74
CA LEU A 370 -25.44 -3.21 4.11
C LEU A 370 -24.63 -3.52 5.37
N ALA A 371 -23.39 -3.04 5.48
CA ALA A 371 -22.58 -3.18 6.69
C ALA A 371 -23.23 -2.47 7.89
N THR A 372 -23.77 -1.27 7.69
CA THR A 372 -24.51 -0.52 8.70
C THR A 372 -25.78 -1.26 9.15
N PHE A 373 -26.53 -1.83 8.20
CA PHE A 373 -27.67 -2.69 8.51
C PHE A 373 -27.25 -3.89 9.36
N ILE A 374 -26.19 -4.61 8.96
CA ILE A 374 -25.70 -5.78 9.70
C ILE A 374 -25.30 -5.39 11.13
N ALA A 375 -24.55 -4.31 11.30
CA ALA A 375 -24.18 -3.80 12.61
C ALA A 375 -25.41 -3.41 13.44
N SER A 376 -26.43 -2.79 12.83
CA SER A 376 -27.65 -2.37 13.53
C SER A 376 -28.53 -3.54 13.99
N GLN A 377 -28.62 -4.62 13.19
CA GLN A 377 -29.51 -5.75 13.46
C GLN A 377 -28.83 -6.87 14.25
N TYR A 378 -27.56 -7.15 13.96
CA TYR A 378 -26.81 -8.28 14.50
C TYR A 378 -25.67 -7.86 15.43
N GLY A 379 -25.33 -6.57 15.47
CA GLY A 379 -24.24 -6.01 16.28
C GLY A 379 -22.90 -5.93 15.56
N GLU A 380 -22.03 -5.01 16.00
CA GLU A 380 -20.69 -4.79 15.43
C GLU A 380 -19.81 -6.05 15.47
N GLY A 381 -19.93 -6.85 16.54
CA GLY A 381 -19.20 -8.11 16.67
C GLY A 381 -19.53 -9.12 15.57
N GLN A 382 -20.80 -9.20 15.16
CA GLN A 382 -21.22 -10.09 14.06
C GLN A 382 -20.80 -9.55 12.69
N LEU A 383 -20.82 -8.23 12.51
CA LEU A 383 -20.25 -7.60 11.31
C LEU A 383 -18.75 -7.94 11.18
N GLY A 384 -17.97 -7.81 12.26
CA GLY A 384 -16.56 -8.17 12.28
C GLY A 384 -16.28 -9.67 12.13
N ALA A 385 -17.17 -10.53 12.62
CA ALA A 385 -17.09 -11.98 12.39
C ALA A 385 -17.35 -12.32 10.92
N LEU A 386 -18.35 -11.67 10.31
CA LEU A 386 -18.69 -11.87 8.90
C LEU A 386 -17.55 -11.40 7.98
N TYR A 387 -16.95 -10.25 8.28
CA TYR A 387 -15.77 -9.77 7.54
C TYR A 387 -14.69 -10.86 7.50
N ARG A 388 -14.28 -11.38 8.67
CA ARG A 388 -13.21 -12.38 8.75
C ARG A 388 -13.56 -13.69 8.06
N GLU A 389 -14.84 -14.04 7.99
CA GLU A 389 -15.30 -15.26 7.31
C GLU A 389 -15.35 -15.11 5.79
N LEU A 390 -15.67 -13.91 5.29
CA LEU A 390 -15.72 -13.61 3.87
C LEU A 390 -14.36 -13.17 3.30
N ALA A 391 -13.42 -12.70 4.12
CA ALA A 391 -12.09 -12.25 3.74
C ALA A 391 -11.11 -13.40 3.38
N ARG A 392 -11.62 -14.53 2.86
CA ARG A 392 -10.85 -15.75 2.53
C ARG A 392 -10.79 -16.04 1.03
N GLY A 393 -10.79 -14.98 0.22
CA GLY A 393 -10.62 -15.02 -1.21
C GLY A 393 -11.93 -15.23 -1.96
N PRO A 394 -11.85 -15.53 -3.28
CA PRO A 394 -13.01 -15.72 -4.13
C PRO A 394 -13.97 -16.76 -3.56
N VAL A 395 -15.27 -16.45 -3.62
CA VAL A 395 -16.32 -17.29 -3.05
C VAL A 395 -17.47 -17.45 -4.04
N ALA A 396 -17.89 -18.70 -4.27
CA ALA A 396 -19.07 -18.99 -5.09
C ALA A 396 -20.36 -18.80 -4.27
N ASP A 397 -21.48 -18.49 -4.94
CA ASP A 397 -22.76 -18.13 -4.30
C ASP A 397 -23.23 -19.12 -3.23
N ALA A 398 -23.12 -20.43 -3.49
CA ALA A 398 -23.52 -21.45 -2.53
C ALA A 398 -22.64 -21.48 -1.27
N GLU A 399 -21.36 -21.14 -1.41
CA GLU A 399 -20.46 -20.99 -0.26
C GLU A 399 -20.70 -19.66 0.47
N LEU A 400 -20.98 -18.59 -0.27
CA LEU A 400 -21.33 -17.29 0.28
C LEU A 400 -22.56 -17.41 1.19
N ASP A 401 -23.64 -18.05 0.72
CA ASP A 401 -24.85 -18.30 1.55
C ASP A 401 -24.53 -19.11 2.81
N ARG A 402 -23.70 -20.16 2.69
CA ARG A 402 -23.29 -20.96 3.85
C ARG A 402 -22.52 -20.14 4.89
N ARG A 403 -21.58 -19.31 4.44
CA ARG A 403 -20.78 -18.44 5.32
C ARG A 403 -21.64 -17.39 6.01
N ILE A 404 -22.48 -16.68 5.27
CA ILE A 404 -23.44 -15.71 5.83
C ILE A 404 -24.33 -16.39 6.87
N ARG A 405 -24.91 -17.55 6.54
CA ARG A 405 -25.77 -18.31 7.45
C ARG A 405 -25.06 -18.78 8.71
N SER A 406 -23.79 -19.18 8.59
CA SER A 406 -23.01 -19.64 9.74
C SER A 406 -22.74 -18.54 10.77
N VAL A 407 -22.67 -17.28 10.32
CA VAL A 407 -22.38 -16.12 11.17
C VAL A 407 -23.66 -15.42 11.64
N LEU A 408 -24.56 -15.09 10.71
CA LEU A 408 -25.75 -14.29 10.97
C LEU A 408 -27.01 -15.12 11.26
N GLY A 409 -26.98 -16.43 10.99
CA GLY A 409 -28.14 -17.32 11.15
C GLY A 409 -29.19 -17.24 10.03
N VAL A 410 -29.01 -16.34 9.06
CA VAL A 410 -29.92 -16.14 7.90
C VAL A 410 -29.19 -16.40 6.59
N GLY A 411 -29.92 -16.78 5.54
CA GLY A 411 -29.35 -16.93 4.18
C GLY A 411 -29.18 -15.60 3.45
N THR A 412 -28.51 -15.62 2.30
CA THR A 412 -28.25 -14.43 1.47
C THR A 412 -29.55 -13.75 1.03
N ASP A 413 -30.53 -14.51 0.55
CA ASP A 413 -31.80 -13.96 0.05
C ASP A 413 -32.57 -13.23 1.16
N GLU A 414 -32.59 -13.80 2.36
CA GLU A 414 -33.24 -13.18 3.53
C GLU A 414 -32.46 -11.94 3.99
N LEU A 415 -31.13 -12.00 4.02
CA LEU A 415 -30.28 -10.86 4.35
C LEU A 415 -30.55 -9.68 3.40
N VAL A 416 -30.54 -9.94 2.08
CA VAL A 416 -30.78 -8.92 1.05
C VAL A 416 -32.19 -8.34 1.16
N HIS A 417 -33.19 -9.19 1.39
CA HIS A 417 -34.57 -8.73 1.56
C HIS A 417 -34.72 -7.80 2.77
N SER A 418 -34.22 -8.21 3.93
CA SER A 418 -34.31 -7.41 5.16
C SER A 418 -33.49 -6.12 5.08
N TRP A 419 -32.32 -6.16 4.45
CA TRP A 419 -31.53 -4.96 4.16
C TRP A 419 -32.31 -3.97 3.27
N GLY A 420 -32.93 -4.45 2.19
CA GLY A 420 -33.74 -3.60 1.31
C GLY A 420 -34.92 -2.93 2.02
N VAL A 421 -35.60 -3.66 2.90
CA VAL A 421 -36.65 -3.10 3.77
C VAL A 421 -36.08 -2.01 4.68
N TRP A 422 -34.96 -2.29 5.34
CA TRP A 422 -34.30 -1.33 6.23
C TRP A 422 -33.85 -0.06 5.51
N VAL A 423 -33.25 -0.16 4.32
CA VAL A 423 -32.84 1.01 3.52
C VAL A 423 -34.05 1.89 3.18
N LYS A 424 -35.19 1.27 2.84
CA LYS A 424 -36.43 2.02 2.57
C LYS A 424 -36.92 2.76 3.81
N GLU A 425 -36.81 2.17 4.99
CA GLU A 425 -37.15 2.82 6.26
C GLU A 425 -36.22 3.99 6.59
N GLN A 426 -34.91 3.89 6.31
CA GLN A 426 -33.97 5.00 6.51
C GLN A 426 -34.21 6.20 5.59
N LEU A 427 -34.90 5.98 4.47
CA LEU A 427 -35.20 7.00 3.45
C LEU A 427 -36.65 7.52 3.52
N SER A 428 -37.47 6.97 4.41
CA SER A 428 -38.85 7.40 4.66
C SER A 428 -38.88 8.54 5.67
#